data_AF-A0A4R6QN81-F1
#
_entry.id   AF-A0A4R6QN81-F1
#
_cell.length_a   1.000
_cell.length_b   1.000
_cell.length_c   1.000
_cell.angle_alpha   90.00
_cell.angle_beta   90.00
_cell.angle_gamma   90.00
#
_symmetry.space_group_name_H-M   'P 1'
#
loop_
_entity.id
_entity.type
_entity.pdbx_description
1 polymer ?
#
loop_
_entity_poly.entity_id
_entity_poly.type
_entity_poly.pdbx_seq_one_letter_code
_entity_poly.pdbx_strand_id
1 'polypeptide(L)'
;MRRYTRSRFAAFGLLSVGNVLALLLYGLVLSTKVSGGGAAPLPAVIVLAVVFLLIAMAAAIKRGRDLGWPAWLTVLGFWIGLGLGPLLLVLVGYLAFAKTKAQADTFEPAPPPATLVTWIFALMNLIWPWAVLGVLSAVL
;
A
#
# COMPACT_ATOMS: atom_id res chain seq x y z
N MET A 1 -8.45 -0.75 -19.57
CA MET A 1 -7.77 -0.85 -18.26
C MET A 1 -8.46 -1.94 -17.45
N ARG A 2 -7.76 -3.03 -17.11
CA ARG A 2 -8.34 -4.18 -16.39
C ARG A 2 -8.98 -3.76 -15.05
N ARG A 3 -10.25 -4.12 -14.86
CA ARG A 3 -10.97 -4.02 -13.58
C ARG A 3 -10.15 -4.62 -12.40
N TYR A 4 -10.29 -4.07 -11.21
CA TYR A 4 -9.49 -4.41 -10.02
C TYR A 4 -10.34 -5.09 -8.94
N THR A 5 -10.11 -6.39 -8.75
CA THR A 5 -10.83 -7.18 -7.74
C THR A 5 -10.42 -6.82 -6.32
N ARG A 6 -11.30 -7.11 -5.36
CA ARG A 6 -11.01 -6.97 -3.92
C ARG A 6 -9.73 -7.73 -3.52
N SER A 7 -9.52 -8.93 -4.05
CA SER A 7 -8.33 -9.72 -3.78
C SER A 7 -7.04 -9.07 -4.29
N ARG A 8 -7.09 -8.41 -5.45
CA ARG A 8 -5.94 -7.63 -5.96
C ARG A 8 -5.69 -6.39 -5.13
N PHE A 9 -6.74 -5.73 -4.66
CA PHE A 9 -6.61 -4.60 -3.75
C PHE A 9 -6.09 -5.01 -2.37
N ALA A 10 -6.48 -6.17 -1.84
CA ALA A 10 -5.88 -6.71 -0.64
C ALA A 10 -4.38 -6.96 -0.85
N ALA A 11 -4.02 -7.62 -1.96
CA ALA A 11 -2.65 -7.98 -2.28
C ALA A 11 -1.69 -6.79 -2.45
N PHE A 12 -2.12 -5.69 -3.08
CA PHE A 12 -1.22 -4.57 -3.39
C PHE A 12 -1.58 -3.25 -2.70
N GLY A 13 -2.83 -3.06 -2.29
CA GLY A 13 -3.26 -1.88 -1.53
C GLY A 13 -3.07 -2.10 -0.04
N LEU A 14 -3.83 -3.05 0.52
CA LEU A 14 -3.87 -3.29 1.96
C LEU A 14 -2.51 -3.75 2.51
N LEU A 15 -1.85 -4.71 1.85
CA LEU A 15 -0.52 -5.17 2.27
C LEU A 15 0.53 -4.06 2.18
N SER A 16 0.48 -3.21 1.15
CA SER A 16 1.41 -2.07 1.04
C SER A 16 1.20 -1.06 2.17
N VAL A 17 -0.05 -0.74 2.52
CA VAL A 17 -0.37 0.13 3.67
C VAL A 17 0.11 -0.52 4.98
N GLY A 18 -0.08 -1.83 5.14
CA GLY A 18 0.45 -2.58 6.28
C GLY A 18 1.99 -2.47 6.38
N ASN A 19 2.68 -2.60 5.25
CA ASN A 19 4.13 -2.42 5.18
C ASN A 19 4.57 -1.00 5.53
N VAL A 20 3.84 0.04 5.07
CA VAL A 20 4.11 1.42 5.47
C VAL A 20 4.02 1.56 6.98
N LEU A 21 2.94 1.07 7.61
CA LEU A 21 2.78 1.14 9.06
C LEU A 21 3.93 0.43 9.79
N ALA A 22 4.29 -0.77 9.35
CA ALA A 22 5.35 -1.55 9.95
C ALA A 22 6.72 -0.86 9.80
N LEU A 23 7.01 -0.29 8.63
CA LEU A 23 8.23 0.48 8.36
C LEU A 23 8.29 1.75 9.21
N LEU A 24 7.19 2.49 9.34
CA LEU A 24 7.15 3.71 10.14
C LEU A 24 7.27 3.40 11.64
N LEU A 25 6.64 2.33 12.14
CA LEU A 25 6.83 1.86 13.51
C LEU A 25 8.26 1.40 13.75
N TYR A 26 8.86 0.68 12.80
CA TYR A 26 10.27 0.30 12.85
C TYR A 26 11.19 1.53 12.90
N GLY A 27 10.96 2.52 12.02
CA GLY A 27 11.67 3.80 12.02
C GLY A 27 11.51 4.57 13.33
N LEU A 28 10.31 4.56 13.93
CA LEU A 28 10.06 5.17 15.23
C LEU A 28 10.87 4.48 16.34
N VAL A 29 10.91 3.14 16.35
CA VAL A 29 11.74 2.37 17.29
C VAL A 29 13.23 2.68 17.10
N LEU A 30 13.70 2.80 15.86
CA LEU A 30 15.07 3.19 15.57
C LEU A 30 15.40 4.60 16.08
N SER A 31 14.47 5.55 15.91
CA SER A 31 14.65 6.94 16.36
C SER A 31 14.66 7.11 17.89
N THR A 32 14.06 6.17 18.63
CA THR A 32 13.93 6.22 20.09
C THR A 32 15.04 5.46 20.83
N LYS A 33 15.77 4.58 20.13
CA LYS A 33 16.94 3.88 20.69
C LYS A 33 18.20 4.76 20.51
N VAL A 34 18.49 5.59 21.51
CA VAL A 34 19.56 6.63 21.54
C VAL A 34 20.98 6.06 21.71
N SER A 35 21.34 4.91 21.14
CA SER A 35 22.70 4.36 21.32
C SER A 35 23.25 3.65 20.09
N GLY A 36 24.23 4.29 19.41
CA GLY A 36 25.16 3.66 18.46
C GLY A 36 24.55 3.21 17.13
N GLY A 37 24.79 3.94 16.04
CA GLY A 37 24.57 3.48 14.65
C GLY A 37 23.13 3.26 14.17
N GLY A 38 22.15 3.08 15.07
CA GLY A 38 20.76 2.72 14.73
C GLY A 38 19.98 3.73 13.89
N ALA A 39 20.48 4.96 13.71
CA ALA A 39 19.88 5.97 12.85
C ALA A 39 20.26 5.83 11.36
N ALA A 40 21.32 5.09 11.03
CA ALA A 40 21.83 4.95 9.67
C ALA A 40 20.79 4.42 8.65
N PRO A 41 19.90 3.45 8.97
CA PRO A 41 18.88 2.99 8.02
C PRO A 41 17.63 3.88 7.94
N LEU A 42 17.49 4.95 8.74
CA LEU A 42 16.27 5.79 8.75
C LEU A 42 15.92 6.40 7.38
N PRO A 43 16.86 6.95 6.58
CA PRO A 43 16.52 7.46 5.25
C PRO A 43 15.97 6.38 4.33
N ALA A 44 16.54 5.16 4.40
CA ALA A 44 16.06 4.03 3.61
C ALA A 44 14.64 3.61 4.02
N VAL A 45 14.35 3.58 5.33
CA VAL A 45 12.99 3.32 5.85
C VAL A 45 11.97 4.31 5.28
N ILE A 46 12.31 5.61 5.27
CA ILE A 46 11.42 6.65 4.72
C ILE A 46 11.21 6.45 3.22
N VAL A 47 12.27 6.22 2.45
CA VAL A 47 12.18 5.99 1.01
C VAL A 47 11.30 4.78 0.70
N LEU A 48 11.50 3.67 1.42
CA LEU A 48 10.67 2.47 1.26
C LEU A 48 9.20 2.76 1.59
N ALA A 49 8.93 3.46 2.70
CA ALA A 49 7.57 3.83 3.07
C ALA A 49 6.89 4.69 1.98
N VAL A 50 7.59 5.65 1.38
CA VAL A 50 7.06 6.45 0.26
C VAL A 50 6.74 5.58 -0.94
N VAL A 51 7.62 4.63 -1.31
CA VAL A 51 7.39 3.70 -2.42
C VAL A 51 6.12 2.87 -2.18
N PHE A 52 5.93 2.31 -0.98
CA PHE A 52 4.73 1.55 -0.65
C PHE A 52 3.46 2.42 -0.61
N LEU A 53 3.56 3.68 -0.17
CA LEU A 53 2.44 4.63 -0.25
C LEU A 53 2.03 4.89 -1.70
N LEU A 54 2.98 5.05 -2.63
CA LEU A 54 2.68 5.24 -4.05
C LEU A 54 2.01 3.99 -4.66
N ILE A 55 2.49 2.78 -4.29
CA ILE A 55 1.87 1.52 -4.72
C ILE A 55 0.42 1.43 -4.19
N ALA A 56 0.22 1.74 -2.90
CA ALA A 56 -1.10 1.75 -2.28
C ALA A 56 -2.05 2.76 -2.93
N MET A 57 -1.56 3.96 -3.25
CA MET A 57 -2.34 5.00 -3.94
C MET A 57 -2.72 4.55 -5.36
N ALA A 58 -1.79 3.95 -6.11
CA ALA A 58 -2.09 3.41 -7.44
C ALA A 58 -3.14 2.29 -7.39
N ALA A 59 -3.07 1.41 -6.40
CA ALA A 59 -4.08 0.39 -6.16
C ALA A 59 -5.44 1.01 -5.74
N ALA A 60 -5.42 2.05 -4.91
CA ALA A 60 -6.61 2.78 -4.48
C ALA A 60 -7.31 3.46 -5.65
N ILE A 61 -6.58 4.16 -6.53
CA ILE A 61 -7.16 4.77 -7.74
C ILE A 61 -7.86 3.73 -8.61
N LYS A 62 -7.20 2.60 -8.88
CA LYS A 62 -7.78 1.50 -9.67
C LYS A 62 -9.08 0.99 -9.02
N ARG A 63 -9.03 0.76 -7.71
CA ARG A 63 -10.20 0.27 -6.95
C ARG A 63 -11.33 1.30 -6.85
N GLY A 64 -11.00 2.58 -6.68
CA GLY A 64 -11.94 3.69 -6.64
C GLY A 64 -12.70 3.81 -7.95
N ARG A 65 -12.00 3.68 -9.08
CA ARG A 65 -12.65 3.64 -10.41
C ARG A 65 -13.64 2.47 -10.54
N ASP A 66 -13.31 1.27 -10.06
CA ASP A 66 -14.26 0.15 -10.05
C ASP A 66 -15.50 0.39 -9.16
N LEU A 67 -15.39 1.27 -8.15
CA LEU A 67 -16.53 1.68 -7.32
C LEU A 67 -17.33 2.84 -7.94
N GLY A 68 -16.91 3.33 -9.10
CA GLY A 68 -17.49 4.49 -9.79
C GLY A 68 -17.02 5.84 -9.24
N TRP A 69 -15.91 5.87 -8.51
CA TRP A 69 -15.32 7.12 -8.03
C TRP A 69 -14.40 7.70 -9.09
N PRO A 70 -14.43 9.02 -9.33
CA PRO A 70 -13.44 9.68 -10.15
C PRO A 70 -12.04 9.57 -9.51
N ALA A 71 -11.02 9.44 -10.36
CA ALA A 71 -9.64 9.24 -9.92
C ALA A 71 -9.16 10.36 -8.97
N TRP A 72 -9.51 11.61 -9.28
CA TRP A 72 -9.11 12.77 -8.47
C TRP A 72 -9.68 12.73 -7.04
N LEU A 73 -10.93 12.27 -6.84
CA LEU A 73 -11.51 12.11 -5.50
C LEU A 73 -10.74 11.05 -4.70
N THR A 74 -10.31 9.99 -5.38
CA THR A 74 -9.56 8.91 -4.74
C THR A 74 -8.16 9.38 -4.34
N VAL A 75 -7.51 10.20 -5.17
CA VAL A 75 -6.21 10.84 -4.87
C VAL A 75 -6.33 11.81 -3.70
N LEU A 76 -7.32 12.72 -3.73
CA LEU A 76 -7.54 13.66 -2.64
C LEU A 76 -7.86 12.95 -1.33
N GLY A 77 -8.77 11.97 -1.37
CA GLY A 77 -9.11 11.16 -0.21
C GLY A 77 -7.90 10.43 0.36
N PHE A 78 -7.00 9.94 -0.49
CA PHE A 78 -5.76 9.29 -0.06
C PHE A 78 -4.81 10.26 0.64
N TRP A 79 -4.55 11.43 0.07
CA TRP A 79 -3.65 12.44 0.68
C TRP A 79 -4.22 13.06 1.95
N ILE A 80 -5.51 13.40 1.96
CA ILE A 80 -6.21 13.87 3.16
C ILE A 80 -6.19 12.79 4.24
N GLY A 81 -6.47 11.54 3.84
CA GLY A 81 -6.42 10.39 4.74
C GLY A 81 -5.05 10.16 5.33
N LEU A 82 -3.98 10.32 4.54
CA LEU A 82 -2.60 10.20 5.00
C LEU A 82 -2.26 11.23 6.08
N GLY A 83 -2.69 12.49 5.90
CA GLY A 83 -2.53 13.54 6.91
C GLY A 83 -3.31 13.26 8.20
N LEU A 84 -4.40 12.50 8.11
CA LEU A 84 -5.27 12.11 9.21
C LEU A 84 -5.19 10.60 9.49
N GLY A 85 -3.99 10.00 9.45
CA GLY A 85 -3.64 8.60 9.79
C GLY A 85 -4.80 7.59 9.83
N PRO A 86 -5.62 7.54 10.91
CA PRO A 86 -6.81 6.70 11.00
C PRO A 86 -7.76 6.76 9.79
N LEU A 87 -7.94 7.93 9.18
CA LEU A 87 -8.83 8.13 8.04
C LEU A 87 -8.32 7.41 6.78
N LEU A 88 -7.01 7.27 6.62
CA LEU A 88 -6.42 6.44 5.56
C LEU A 88 -6.82 4.96 5.75
N LEU A 89 -6.81 4.47 6.98
CA LEU A 89 -7.20 3.08 7.29
C LEU A 89 -8.68 2.84 7.00
N VAL A 90 -9.54 3.81 7.36
CA VAL A 90 -10.96 3.76 7.03
C VAL A 90 -11.17 3.74 5.52
N LEU A 91 -10.49 4.62 4.78
CA LEU A 91 -10.57 4.67 3.32
C LEU A 91 -10.12 3.36 2.69
N VAL A 92 -8.95 2.84 3.08
CA VAL A 92 -8.40 1.59 2.54
C VAL A 92 -9.28 0.40 2.90
N GLY A 93 -9.79 0.35 4.14
CA GLY A 93 -10.76 -0.67 4.57
C GLY A 93 -12.03 -0.61 3.73
N TYR A 94 -12.60 0.58 3.53
CA TYR A 94 -13.76 0.78 2.66
C TYR A 94 -13.49 0.28 1.23
N LEU A 95 -12.36 0.64 0.63
CA LEU A 95 -12.00 0.20 -0.73
C LEU A 95 -11.84 -1.34 -0.82
N ALA A 96 -11.35 -1.99 0.24
CA ALA A 96 -11.19 -3.44 0.30
C ALA A 96 -12.53 -4.18 0.36
N PHE A 97 -13.51 -3.66 1.11
CA PHE A 97 -14.78 -4.36 1.38
C PHE A 97 -15.97 -3.88 0.53
N ALA A 98 -15.94 -2.66 -0.01
CA ALA A 98 -17.03 -2.12 -0.80
C ALA A 98 -17.36 -3.01 -2.01
N LYS A 99 -18.65 -3.13 -2.35
CA LYS A 99 -19.09 -3.89 -3.53
C LYS A 99 -18.83 -3.06 -4.79
N THR A 100 -18.23 -3.70 -5.80
CA THR A 100 -18.05 -3.09 -7.13
C THR A 100 -19.42 -2.73 -7.70
N LYS A 101 -19.58 -1.50 -8.21
CA LYS A 101 -20.83 -1.11 -8.88
C LYS A 101 -20.82 -1.69 -10.28
N ALA A 102 -21.85 -2.45 -10.64
CA ALA A 102 -21.96 -3.10 -11.95
C ALA A 102 -21.98 -2.11 -13.14
N GLN A 103 -22.31 -0.85 -12.85
CA GLN A 103 -22.67 0.17 -13.84
C GLN A 103 -21.57 1.19 -14.15
N ALA A 104 -20.42 1.16 -13.46
CA ALA A 104 -19.41 2.21 -13.60
C ALA A 104 -18.47 2.05 -14.80
N ASP A 105 -18.35 0.85 -15.39
CA ASP A 105 -17.50 0.61 -16.56
C ASP A 105 -18.14 -0.43 -17.49
N THR A 106 -18.82 0.05 -18.52
CA THR A 106 -19.28 -0.72 -19.69
C THR A 106 -18.13 -1.27 -20.54
N PHE A 107 -16.86 -1.08 -20.12
CA PHE A 107 -15.71 -1.18 -21.01
C PHE A 107 -14.99 -2.53 -21.05
N GLU A 108 -15.06 -3.40 -20.04
CA GLU A 108 -14.30 -4.66 -20.08
C GLU A 108 -14.97 -5.83 -19.32
N PRO A 109 -14.67 -7.08 -19.71
CA PRO A 109 -15.11 -8.28 -19.00
C PRO A 109 -14.76 -8.22 -17.50
N ALA A 110 -15.53 -8.94 -16.68
CA ALA A 110 -15.23 -9.08 -15.26
C ALA A 110 -13.76 -9.53 -15.08
N PRO A 111 -13.01 -8.87 -14.19
CA PRO A 111 -11.59 -9.14 -14.06
C PRO A 111 -11.39 -10.54 -13.49
N PRO A 112 -10.41 -11.31 -14.00
CA PRO A 112 -10.11 -12.60 -13.42
C PRO A 112 -9.66 -12.40 -11.95
N PRO A 113 -10.01 -13.33 -11.05
CA PRO A 113 -9.59 -13.28 -9.65
C PRO A 113 -8.06 -13.21 -9.53
N ALA A 114 -7.57 -12.83 -8.34
CA ALA A 114 -6.14 -12.88 -8.07
C ALA A 114 -5.65 -14.32 -8.25
N THR A 115 -4.65 -14.49 -9.12
CA THR A 115 -4.01 -15.79 -9.35
C THR A 115 -2.95 -16.05 -8.29
N LEU A 116 -2.45 -17.28 -8.20
CA LEU A 116 -1.31 -17.64 -7.33
C LEU A 116 -0.10 -16.72 -7.59
N VAL A 117 0.16 -16.39 -8.86
CA VAL A 117 1.20 -15.42 -9.26
C VAL A 117 1.00 -14.05 -8.61
N THR A 118 -0.26 -13.58 -8.50
CA THR A 118 -0.57 -12.30 -7.86
C THR A 118 -0.17 -12.31 -6.38
N TRP A 119 -0.44 -13.43 -5.70
CA TRP A 119 -0.09 -13.60 -4.30
C TRP A 119 1.41 -13.78 -4.08
N ILE A 120 2.12 -14.46 -4.98
CA ILE A 120 3.59 -14.53 -4.95
C ILE A 120 4.17 -13.12 -5.03
N PHE A 121 3.74 -12.29 -5.99
CA PHE A 121 4.20 -10.90 -6.08
C PHE A 121 3.82 -10.07 -4.85
N ALA A 122 2.67 -10.32 -4.25
CA ALA A 122 2.25 -9.65 -3.01
C ALA A 122 3.16 -10.02 -1.83
N LEU A 123 3.51 -11.30 -1.69
CA LEU A 123 4.45 -11.78 -0.68
C LEU A 123 5.86 -11.25 -0.92
N MET A 124 6.32 -11.24 -2.18
CA MET A 124 7.60 -10.62 -2.51
C MET A 124 7.60 -9.14 -2.11
N ASN A 125 6.54 -8.40 -2.45
CA ASN A 125 6.34 -7.01 -2.03
C ASN A 125 6.31 -6.84 -0.51
N LEU A 126 5.79 -7.83 0.22
CA LEU A 126 5.79 -7.80 1.67
C LEU A 126 7.22 -7.92 2.22
N ILE A 127 8.02 -8.84 1.67
CA ILE A 127 9.29 -9.30 2.26
C ILE A 127 10.50 -8.46 1.82
N TRP A 128 10.59 -8.05 0.55
CA TRP A 128 11.80 -7.41 0.02
C TRP A 128 12.26 -6.15 0.78
N PRO A 129 11.40 -5.24 1.31
CA PRO A 129 11.90 -4.07 2.04
C PRO A 129 12.66 -4.47 3.31
N TRP A 130 12.24 -5.56 3.96
CA TRP A 130 12.91 -6.07 5.15
C TRP A 130 14.26 -6.70 4.82
N ALA A 131 14.37 -7.38 3.67
CA ALA A 131 15.67 -7.87 3.19
C ALA A 131 16.64 -6.72 2.91
N VAL A 132 16.16 -5.64 2.26
CA VAL A 132 16.96 -4.43 2.01
C VAL A 132 17.43 -3.81 3.33
N LEU A 133 16.52 -3.63 4.30
CA LEU A 133 16.88 -3.09 5.60
C LEU A 133 17.83 -4.00 6.39
N GLY A 134 17.68 -5.32 6.29
CA GLY A 134 18.58 -6.30 6.90
C GLY A 134 20.00 -6.19 6.35
N VAL A 135 20.15 -6.08 5.02
CA VAL A 135 21.46 -5.86 4.38
C VAL A 135 22.06 -4.51 4.79
N LEU A 136 21.27 -3.43 4.76
CA LEU A 136 21.74 -2.10 5.14
C LEU A 136 22.19 -2.06 6.61
N SER A 137 21.47 -2.74 7.50
CA SER A 137 21.82 -2.80 8.93
C SER A 137 23.03 -3.70 9.21
N ALA A 138 23.42 -4.58 8.28
CA ALA A 138 24.62 -5.41 8.40
C ALA A 138 25.88 -4.72 7.84
N VAL A 139 25.70 -3.70 6.99
CA VAL A 139 26.78 -2.99 6.30
C VAL A 139 27.10 -1.63 6.93
N LEU A 140 26.12 -0.98 7.56
CA LEU A 140 26.24 0.33 8.23
C LEU A 140 26.46 0.18 9.73
#